data_AF-A0A2E4ZWU7-F1
#
_entry.id   AF-A0A2E4ZWU7-F1
#
_cell.length_a   1.000
_cell.length_b   1.000
_cell.length_c   1.000
_cell.angle_alpha   90.00
_cell.angle_beta   90.00
_cell.angle_gamma   90.00
#
_symmetry.space_group_name_H-M   'P 1'
#
loop_
_entity.id
_entity.type
_entity.pdbx_description
1 polymer ?
#
loop_
_entity_poly.entity_id
_entity_poly.type
_entity_poly.pdbx_seq_one_letter_code
_entity_poly.pdbx_strand_id
1 'polypeptide(L)'
;MKLMKRMKFTCPLSFFTALLTAIFLLPALANAQDREDRPRPRPDDRPQGDRPSGQARPQGGPPRGDYFMMRFRGILTEEQGASLRENIEASREAMGELGQKILDRRRGMMGLILAQPADKKAIRTAFKELAKMESEIAIMRADMIAAIKPPLSKEQMEKLKQPPRRPQGRPQQTRPQPGGRPSPDRPDRPQRPPSERRSLDDLIKRGDSGGGDRPPRDRVPQRPPREPKPE
;
A
#
# COMPACT_ATOMS: atom_id res chain seq x y z
N MET A 1 -10.16 57.14 30.56
CA MET A 1 -9.03 56.21 30.82
C MET A 1 -9.49 55.18 31.84
N LYS A 2 -9.77 53.94 31.41
CA LYS A 2 -10.25 52.84 32.27
C LYS A 2 -9.10 51.86 32.52
N LEU A 3 -8.67 51.79 33.77
CA LEU A 3 -7.63 50.89 34.28
C LEU A 3 -8.16 49.45 34.25
N MET A 4 -7.62 48.59 33.37
CA MET A 4 -7.93 47.16 33.39
C MET A 4 -6.94 46.41 34.29
N LYS A 5 -7.52 45.85 35.35
CA LYS A 5 -6.91 45.06 36.43
C LYS A 5 -6.38 43.74 35.85
N ARG A 6 -5.06 43.51 35.93
CA ARG A 6 -4.44 42.21 35.62
C ARG A 6 -4.83 41.19 36.68
N MET A 7 -5.69 40.22 36.32
CA MET A 7 -5.91 39.02 37.13
C MET A 7 -4.82 38.00 36.81
N LYS A 8 -3.98 37.70 37.81
CA LYS A 8 -3.06 36.57 37.80
C LYS A 8 -3.84 35.33 38.26
N PHE A 9 -4.08 34.38 37.37
CA PHE A 9 -4.56 33.05 37.75
C PHE A 9 -3.34 32.16 38.02
N THR A 10 -2.95 32.08 39.29
CA THR A 10 -2.15 30.97 39.81
C THR A 10 -3.13 29.87 40.19
N CYS A 11 -3.23 28.81 39.39
CA CYS A 11 -3.95 27.59 39.75
C CYS A 11 -2.93 26.48 40.02
N PRO A 12 -2.71 26.10 41.30
CA PRO A 12 -1.80 25.04 41.68
C PRO A 12 -2.58 23.73 41.72
N LEU A 13 -2.46 22.88 40.70
CA LEU A 13 -2.86 21.48 40.83
C LEU A 13 -1.98 20.58 39.94
N SER A 14 -0.67 20.77 40.08
CA SER A 14 0.36 19.79 39.75
C SER A 14 0.50 18.80 40.90
N PHE A 15 -0.36 17.78 41.00
CA PHE A 15 -0.15 16.64 41.93
C PHE A 15 -0.83 15.31 41.49
N PHE A 16 -1.10 15.12 40.19
CA PHE A 16 -1.51 13.82 39.64
C PHE A 16 -0.72 13.46 38.36
N THR A 17 0.55 13.84 38.34
CA THR A 17 1.52 13.63 37.25
C THR A 17 2.73 12.84 37.74
N ALA A 18 2.53 11.69 38.37
CA ALA A 18 3.67 10.86 38.82
C ALA A 18 3.45 9.34 38.90
N LEU A 19 2.34 8.77 38.41
CA LEU A 19 2.18 7.29 38.48
C LEU A 19 1.43 6.62 37.31
N LEU A 20 1.41 7.24 36.13
CA LEU A 20 0.87 6.63 34.90
C LEU A 20 1.74 6.98 33.66
N THR A 21 3.03 7.19 33.90
CA THR A 21 4.07 7.45 32.88
C THR A 21 5.15 6.36 32.94
N ALA A 22 4.76 5.10 33.14
CA ALA A 22 5.69 3.97 33.19
C ALA A 22 5.22 2.70 32.44
N ILE A 23 4.15 2.77 31.64
CA ILE A 23 3.67 1.64 30.81
C ILE A 23 3.30 2.11 29.38
N PHE A 24 4.05 3.06 28.83
CA PHE A 24 4.02 3.37 27.38
C PHE A 24 5.42 3.69 26.83
N LEU A 25 6.47 3.25 27.53
CA LEU A 25 7.82 3.18 27.00
C LEU A 25 8.12 1.69 26.72
N LEU A 26 8.31 1.39 25.42
CA LEU A 26 8.67 0.10 24.80
C LEU A 26 7.51 -0.89 24.59
N PRO A 27 7.13 -1.18 23.32
CA PRO A 27 8.07 -1.71 22.33
C PRO A 27 8.06 -0.93 21.01
N ALA A 28 9.06 -0.08 20.82
CA ALA A 28 9.46 0.43 19.50
C ALA A 28 10.83 -0.16 19.07
N LEU A 29 11.14 -1.38 19.52
CA LEU A 29 12.36 -2.12 19.17
C LEU A 29 12.01 -3.53 18.70
N ALA A 30 11.27 -3.65 17.59
CA ALA A 30 11.06 -4.95 16.94
C ALA A 30 10.73 -4.83 15.42
N ASN A 31 11.23 -3.81 14.72
CA ASN A 31 11.17 -3.77 13.25
C ASN A 31 12.43 -3.16 12.61
N ALA A 32 13.59 -3.41 13.22
CA ALA A 32 14.87 -3.32 12.54
C ALA A 32 15.33 -4.74 12.20
N GLN A 33 14.53 -5.47 11.41
CA GLN A 33 15.08 -6.60 10.65
C GLN A 33 15.83 -6.02 9.45
N ASP A 34 17.09 -5.71 9.72
CA ASP A 34 18.22 -6.16 8.93
C ASP A 34 17.85 -6.66 7.52
N ARG A 35 17.83 -5.69 6.60
CA ARG A 35 17.70 -5.90 5.16
C ARG A 35 19.01 -5.50 4.49
N GLU A 36 20.14 -5.84 5.10
CA GLU A 36 21.43 -5.79 4.42
C GLU A 36 21.74 -7.18 3.81
N ASP A 37 22.04 -7.14 2.51
CA ASP A 37 22.72 -8.17 1.73
C ASP A 37 22.04 -9.51 1.42
N ARG A 38 20.96 -9.46 0.65
CA ARG A 38 20.78 -10.46 -0.43
C ARG A 38 21.42 -9.94 -1.72
N PRO A 39 22.43 -10.62 -2.29
CA PRO A 39 22.91 -10.28 -3.62
C PRO A 39 21.75 -10.42 -4.62
N ARG A 40 21.49 -9.35 -5.36
CA ARG A 40 20.56 -9.35 -6.49
C ARG A 40 20.94 -10.48 -7.45
N PRO A 41 19.97 -11.19 -8.05
CA PRO A 41 20.26 -12.15 -9.11
C PRO A 41 21.02 -11.46 -10.24
N ARG A 42 22.18 -12.01 -10.63
CA ARG A 42 22.91 -11.52 -11.81
C ARG A 42 22.16 -11.92 -13.09
N PRO A 43 22.04 -11.02 -14.08
CA PRO A 43 21.31 -11.27 -15.32
C PRO A 43 21.93 -12.28 -16.31
N ASP A 44 23.10 -12.85 -16.06
CA ASP A 44 23.97 -13.34 -17.15
C ASP A 44 23.90 -14.84 -17.50
N ASP A 45 23.08 -15.65 -16.83
CA ASP A 45 22.91 -17.09 -17.16
C ASP A 45 21.53 -17.40 -17.76
N ARG A 46 21.10 -16.63 -18.77
CA ARG A 46 20.00 -17.05 -19.65
C ARG A 46 20.56 -17.36 -21.04
N PRO A 47 20.38 -18.60 -21.55
CA PRO A 47 20.73 -18.91 -22.93
C PRO A 47 19.98 -17.96 -23.86
N GLN A 48 20.77 -17.27 -24.68
CA GLN A 48 20.38 -16.28 -25.66
C GLN A 48 19.62 -16.97 -26.80
N GLY A 49 18.34 -17.27 -26.57
CA GLY A 49 17.42 -17.77 -27.58
C GLY A 49 16.45 -16.68 -28.00
N ASP A 50 16.46 -16.35 -29.29
CA ASP A 50 15.67 -15.30 -29.94
C ASP A 50 14.17 -15.38 -29.68
N ARG A 51 13.71 -14.72 -28.63
CA ARG A 51 12.32 -14.35 -28.41
C ARG A 51 12.25 -12.91 -27.88
N PRO A 52 11.86 -11.90 -28.68
CA PRO A 52 11.52 -10.57 -28.17
C PRO A 52 10.10 -10.60 -27.58
N SER A 53 9.88 -11.47 -26.60
CA SER A 53 8.59 -11.65 -25.92
C SER A 53 8.83 -12.09 -24.48
N GLY A 54 9.30 -11.13 -23.67
CA GLY A 54 9.57 -11.34 -22.25
C GLY A 54 9.76 -10.06 -21.46
N GLN A 55 9.35 -8.89 -22.00
CA GLN A 55 9.16 -7.71 -21.17
C GLN A 55 8.15 -8.10 -20.10
N ALA A 56 8.66 -8.33 -18.88
CA ALA A 56 7.89 -8.29 -17.67
C ALA A 56 7.11 -6.99 -17.75
N ARG A 57 5.85 -7.07 -18.15
CA ARG A 57 4.95 -5.94 -18.04
C ARG A 57 5.10 -5.53 -16.60
N PRO A 58 5.58 -4.31 -16.28
CA PRO A 58 5.45 -3.84 -14.92
C PRO A 58 3.98 -4.08 -14.61
N GLN A 59 3.74 -4.81 -13.52
CA GLN A 59 2.42 -4.95 -12.95
C GLN A 59 2.02 -3.58 -12.38
N GLY A 60 2.10 -2.55 -13.24
CA GLY A 60 1.74 -1.17 -13.06
C GLY A 60 0.24 -1.09 -13.17
N GLY A 61 -0.41 -1.71 -12.18
CA GLY A 61 -1.69 -1.18 -11.75
C GLY A 61 -1.50 0.33 -11.52
N PRO A 62 -2.52 1.15 -11.84
CA PRO A 62 -2.46 2.57 -11.56
C PRO A 62 -1.96 2.77 -10.13
N PRO A 63 -1.00 3.69 -9.90
CA PRO A 63 -0.45 3.92 -8.57
C PRO A 63 -1.62 4.06 -7.61
N ARG A 64 -1.72 3.14 -6.63
CA ARG A 64 -2.87 3.04 -5.71
C ARG A 64 -3.08 4.30 -4.84
N GLY A 65 -2.24 5.32 -4.99
CA GLY A 65 -2.19 6.50 -4.12
C GLY A 65 -3.10 7.66 -4.53
N ASP A 66 -3.39 7.87 -5.82
CA ASP A 66 -3.89 9.18 -6.27
C ASP A 66 -5.26 9.17 -6.94
N TYR A 67 -6.18 8.38 -6.38
CA TYR A 67 -7.60 8.46 -6.76
C TYR A 67 -8.18 9.87 -6.56
N PHE A 68 -7.65 10.63 -5.58
CA PHE A 68 -8.02 12.01 -5.36
C PHE A 68 -7.69 12.88 -6.58
N MET A 69 -6.44 12.86 -7.04
CA MET A 69 -6.02 13.65 -8.21
C MET A 69 -6.67 13.22 -9.52
N MET A 70 -6.92 11.92 -9.66
CA MET A 70 -7.65 11.42 -10.83
C MET A 70 -9.04 12.05 -10.99
N ARG A 71 -9.71 12.44 -9.89
CA ARG A 71 -11.04 13.07 -9.95
C ARG A 71 -11.01 14.46 -10.60
N PHE A 72 -9.92 15.20 -10.42
CA PHE A 72 -9.76 16.56 -10.92
C PHE A 72 -9.26 16.61 -12.36
N ARG A 73 -8.71 15.50 -12.86
CA ARG A 73 -8.16 15.40 -14.21
C ARG A 73 -9.24 15.65 -15.26
N GLY A 74 -9.08 16.71 -16.05
CA GLY A 74 -10.02 17.11 -17.10
C GLY A 74 -11.19 17.99 -16.61
N ILE A 75 -11.24 18.34 -15.32
CA ILE A 75 -12.19 19.33 -14.79
C ILE A 75 -11.50 20.68 -14.56
N LEU A 76 -10.28 20.65 -14.03
CA LEU A 76 -9.50 21.84 -13.73
C LEU A 76 -8.83 22.43 -14.98
N THR A 77 -8.66 23.75 -14.99
CA THR A 77 -7.77 24.43 -15.93
C THR A 77 -6.30 24.11 -15.62
N GLU A 78 -5.38 24.44 -16.52
CA GLU A 78 -3.95 24.20 -16.30
C GLU A 78 -3.43 24.97 -15.07
N GLU A 79 -3.83 26.23 -14.90
CA GLU A 79 -3.48 27.07 -13.75
C GLU A 79 -4.02 26.49 -12.44
N GLN A 80 -5.30 26.12 -12.40
CA GLN A 80 -5.91 25.48 -11.23
C GLN A 80 -5.23 24.14 -10.90
N GLY A 81 -4.88 23.36 -11.93
CA GLY A 81 -4.18 22.10 -11.78
C GLY A 81 -2.73 22.27 -11.31
N ALA A 82 -2.07 23.38 -11.64
CA ALA A 82 -0.76 23.73 -11.09
C ALA A 82 -0.87 24.14 -9.62
N SER A 83 -1.82 25.02 -9.28
CA SER A 83 -2.08 25.44 -7.89
C SER A 83 -2.45 24.26 -6.99
N LEU A 84 -3.29 23.33 -7.47
CA LEU A 84 -3.62 22.12 -6.71
C LEU A 84 -2.39 21.23 -6.49
N ARG A 85 -1.51 21.08 -7.49
CA ARG A 85 -0.27 20.28 -7.35
C ARG A 85 0.66 20.88 -6.32
N GLU A 86 0.86 22.18 -6.34
CA GLU A 86 1.67 22.90 -5.33
C GLU A 86 1.12 22.69 -3.91
N ASN A 87 -0.19 22.84 -3.71
CA ASN A 87 -0.83 22.61 -2.41
C ASN A 87 -0.67 21.16 -1.92
N ILE A 88 -0.72 20.19 -2.84
CA ILE A 88 -0.51 18.76 -2.52
C ILE A 88 0.95 18.50 -2.18
N GLU A 89 1.89 19.05 -2.93
CA GLU A 89 3.32 18.92 -2.65
C GLU A 89 3.67 19.49 -1.28
N ALA A 90 3.13 20.66 -0.94
CA ALA A 90 3.28 21.28 0.38
C ALA A 90 2.69 20.42 1.52
N SER A 91 1.63 19.67 1.25
CA SER A 91 0.96 18.82 2.25
C SER A 91 1.37 17.35 2.20
N ARG A 92 2.32 16.99 1.32
CA ARG A 92 2.66 15.60 0.99
C ARG A 92 3.19 14.84 2.19
N GLU A 93 4.08 15.46 2.96
CA GLU A 93 4.69 14.87 4.14
C GLU A 93 3.65 14.60 5.23
N ALA A 94 2.86 15.62 5.60
CA ALA A 94 1.79 15.49 6.58
C ALA A 94 0.75 14.42 6.19
N MET A 95 0.34 14.39 4.91
CA MET A 95 -0.55 13.35 4.37
C MET A 95 0.10 11.96 4.40
N GLY A 96 1.39 11.86 4.11
CA GLY A 96 2.16 10.62 4.17
C GLY A 96 2.22 10.05 5.59
N GLU A 97 2.52 10.88 6.57
CA GLU A 97 2.53 10.49 7.99
C GLU A 97 1.17 10.03 8.47
N LEU A 98 0.09 10.78 8.17
CA LEU A 98 -1.28 10.38 8.52
C LEU A 98 -1.66 9.08 7.83
N GLY A 99 -1.30 8.91 6.56
CA GLY A 99 -1.51 7.67 5.81
C GLY A 99 -0.84 6.47 6.46
N GLN A 100 0.42 6.62 6.89
CA GLN A 100 1.16 5.56 7.59
C GLN A 100 0.50 5.23 8.94
N LYS A 101 0.14 6.23 9.74
CA LYS A 101 -0.58 6.04 11.01
C LYS A 101 -1.90 5.29 10.82
N ILE A 102 -2.67 5.62 9.78
CA ILE A 102 -3.91 4.90 9.43
C ILE A 102 -3.63 3.44 9.09
N LEU A 103 -2.59 3.15 8.31
CA LEU A 103 -2.24 1.77 7.96
C LEU A 103 -1.86 0.95 9.20
N ASP A 104 -1.05 1.52 10.09
CA ASP A 104 -0.62 0.83 11.31
C ASP A 104 -1.80 0.63 12.27
N ARG A 105 -2.71 1.60 12.38
CA ARG A 105 -3.95 1.46 13.15
C ARG A 105 -4.90 0.41 12.57
N ARG A 106 -5.02 0.32 11.24
CA ARG A 106 -5.80 -0.75 10.58
C ARG A 106 -5.20 -2.14 10.85
N ARG A 107 -3.87 -2.27 10.84
CA ARG A 107 -3.19 -3.53 11.22
C ARG A 107 -3.48 -3.90 12.68
N GLY A 108 -3.30 -2.95 13.61
CA GLY A 108 -3.59 -3.17 15.03
C GLY A 108 -5.06 -3.54 15.29
N MET A 109 -5.98 -2.85 14.63
CA MET A 109 -7.41 -3.17 14.69
C MET A 109 -7.73 -4.57 14.18
N MET A 110 -7.09 -5.03 13.10
CA MET A 110 -7.25 -6.40 12.63
C MET A 110 -6.77 -7.43 13.66
N GLY A 111 -5.69 -7.13 14.38
CA GLY A 111 -5.24 -7.95 15.51
C GLY A 111 -6.31 -8.07 16.61
N LEU A 112 -6.97 -6.97 16.96
CA LEU A 112 -8.06 -6.97 17.96
C LEU A 112 -9.28 -7.78 17.50
N ILE A 113 -9.59 -7.76 16.20
CA ILE A 113 -10.72 -8.51 15.63
C ILE A 113 -10.44 -10.02 15.66
N LEU A 114 -9.20 -10.43 15.44
CA LEU A 114 -8.80 -11.84 15.41
C LEU A 114 -8.50 -12.43 16.79
N ALA A 115 -8.40 -11.59 17.83
CA ALA A 115 -8.17 -12.04 19.19
C ALA A 115 -9.36 -12.85 19.73
N GLN A 116 -9.06 -13.92 20.48
CA GLN A 116 -10.06 -14.74 21.16
C GLN A 116 -9.78 -14.74 22.67
N PRO A 117 -10.73 -14.28 23.52
CA PRO A 117 -12.03 -13.71 23.16
C PRO A 117 -11.92 -12.30 22.55
N ALA A 118 -12.88 -11.93 21.69
CA ALA A 118 -12.89 -10.62 21.03
C ALA A 118 -13.32 -9.51 22.01
N ASP A 119 -12.46 -8.52 22.21
CA ASP A 119 -12.78 -7.31 23.01
C ASP A 119 -13.52 -6.28 22.15
N LYS A 120 -14.86 -6.31 22.24
CA LYS A 120 -15.75 -5.38 21.54
C LYS A 120 -15.50 -3.91 21.91
N LYS A 121 -15.06 -3.62 23.14
CA LYS A 121 -14.80 -2.24 23.59
C LYS A 121 -13.52 -1.72 22.95
N ALA A 122 -12.46 -2.52 22.94
CA ALA A 122 -11.20 -2.18 22.27
C ALA A 122 -11.41 -1.95 20.77
N ILE A 123 -12.16 -2.84 20.10
CA ILE A 123 -12.47 -2.70 18.66
C ILE A 123 -13.21 -1.37 18.39
N ARG A 124 -14.25 -1.05 19.15
CA ARG A 124 -14.99 0.22 18.99
C ARG A 124 -14.10 1.45 19.19
N THR A 125 -13.20 1.41 20.18
CA THR A 125 -12.24 2.51 20.41
C THR A 125 -11.29 2.66 19.23
N ALA A 126 -10.72 1.56 18.72
CA ALA A 126 -9.85 1.58 17.55
C ALA A 126 -10.54 2.16 16.31
N PHE A 127 -11.82 1.83 16.08
CA PHE A 127 -12.62 2.42 15.00
C PHE A 127 -12.84 3.92 15.16
N LYS A 128 -13.11 4.41 16.37
CA LYS A 128 -13.27 5.85 16.63
C LYS A 128 -11.98 6.63 16.35
N GLU A 129 -10.84 6.09 16.76
CA GLU A 129 -9.53 6.68 16.48
C GLU A 129 -9.23 6.68 14.98
N LEU A 130 -9.53 5.59 14.28
CA LEU A 130 -9.40 5.50 12.82
C LEU A 130 -10.27 6.56 12.11
N ALA A 131 -11.55 6.68 12.49
CA ALA A 131 -12.47 7.64 11.92
C ALA A 131 -12.01 9.10 12.13
N LYS A 132 -11.40 9.40 13.29
CA LYS A 132 -10.82 10.72 13.55
C LYS A 132 -9.70 11.04 12.56
N MET A 133 -8.75 10.13 12.34
CA MET A 133 -7.66 10.36 11.37
C MET A 133 -8.18 10.47 9.93
N GLU A 134 -9.17 9.67 9.54
CA GLU A 134 -9.80 9.78 8.22
C GLU A 134 -10.51 11.14 8.04
N SER A 135 -11.11 11.68 9.11
CA SER A 135 -11.71 13.02 9.09
C SER A 135 -10.67 14.14 8.93
N GLU A 136 -9.49 14.01 9.55
CA GLU A 136 -8.39 14.98 9.41
C GLU A 136 -7.88 15.01 7.95
N ILE A 137 -7.73 13.84 7.31
CA ILE A 137 -7.42 13.76 5.88
C ILE A 137 -8.51 14.42 5.02
N ALA A 138 -9.78 14.23 5.37
CA ALA A 138 -10.88 14.83 4.63
C ALA A 138 -10.87 16.37 4.73
N ILE A 139 -10.58 16.92 5.91
CA ILE A 139 -10.43 18.36 6.14
C ILE A 139 -9.25 18.89 5.32
N MET A 140 -8.07 18.26 5.41
CA MET A 140 -6.90 18.68 4.62
C MET A 140 -7.19 18.71 3.12
N ARG A 141 -7.91 17.71 2.60
CA ARG A 141 -8.32 17.69 1.19
C ARG A 141 -9.30 18.82 0.85
N ALA A 142 -10.23 19.13 1.76
CA ALA A 142 -11.14 20.25 1.57
C ALA A 142 -10.38 21.59 1.54
N ASP A 143 -9.41 21.77 2.43
CA ASP A 143 -8.55 22.96 2.48
C ASP A 143 -7.71 23.10 1.20
N MET A 144 -7.15 22.01 0.67
CA MET A 144 -6.44 22.01 -0.62
C MET A 144 -7.32 22.46 -1.78
N ILE A 145 -8.59 22.02 -1.80
CA ILE A 145 -9.55 22.41 -2.85
C ILE A 145 -9.94 23.89 -2.69
N ALA A 146 -10.15 24.35 -1.46
CA ALA A 146 -10.46 25.74 -1.16
C ALA A 146 -9.29 26.69 -1.52
N ALA A 147 -8.06 26.20 -1.45
CA ALA A 147 -6.84 26.95 -1.76
C ALA A 147 -6.48 26.99 -3.26
N ILE A 148 -7.28 26.37 -4.16
CA ILE A 148 -7.02 26.40 -5.61
C ILE A 148 -7.21 27.82 -6.16
N LYS A 149 -6.21 28.29 -6.91
CA LYS A 149 -6.26 29.57 -7.62
C LYS A 149 -6.18 29.35 -9.14
N PRO A 150 -7.06 29.98 -9.94
CA PRO A 150 -8.29 30.69 -9.55
C PRO A 150 -9.36 29.76 -8.94
N PRO A 151 -10.34 30.29 -8.17
CA PRO A 151 -11.37 29.46 -7.55
C PRO A 151 -12.19 28.69 -8.59
N LEU A 152 -12.72 27.53 -8.20
CA LEU A 152 -13.50 26.66 -9.08
C LEU A 152 -14.79 27.34 -9.55
N SER A 153 -15.09 27.22 -10.84
CA SER A 153 -16.37 27.68 -11.36
C SER A 153 -17.54 26.83 -10.84
N LYS A 154 -18.75 27.38 -10.86
CA LYS A 154 -19.97 26.64 -10.48
C LYS A 154 -20.14 25.36 -11.30
N GLU A 155 -19.82 25.40 -12.59
CA GLU A 155 -19.86 24.24 -13.48
C GLU A 155 -18.83 23.17 -13.11
N GLN A 156 -17.62 23.58 -12.72
CA GLN A 156 -16.58 22.66 -12.26
C GLN A 156 -16.99 21.98 -10.95
N MET A 157 -17.61 22.72 -10.02
CA MET A 157 -18.14 22.16 -8.78
C MET A 157 -19.26 21.14 -9.04
N GLU A 158 -20.18 21.41 -9.98
CA GLU A 158 -21.21 20.45 -10.37
C GLU A 158 -20.62 19.19 -11.00
N LYS A 159 -19.61 19.32 -11.88
CA LYS A 159 -18.86 18.18 -12.42
C LYS A 159 -18.16 17.37 -11.33
N LEU A 160 -17.64 18.03 -10.31
CA LEU A 160 -16.99 17.36 -9.17
C LEU A 160 -17.98 16.63 -8.28
N LYS A 161 -19.22 17.13 -8.11
CA LYS A 161 -20.26 16.42 -7.34
C LYS A 161 -20.69 15.12 -7.98
N GLN A 162 -20.61 15.01 -9.30
CA GLN A 162 -20.92 13.78 -10.00
C GLN A 162 -19.96 12.66 -9.52
N PRO A 163 -20.49 11.45 -9.23
CA PRO A 163 -19.63 10.33 -8.92
C PRO A 163 -18.68 10.11 -10.11
N PRO A 164 -17.41 9.74 -9.86
CA PRO A 164 -16.49 9.47 -10.95
C PRO A 164 -17.16 8.43 -11.85
N ARG A 165 -17.38 8.79 -13.13
CA ARG A 165 -17.86 7.84 -14.12
C ARG A 165 -16.83 6.72 -14.10
N ARG A 166 -17.20 5.57 -13.51
CA ARG A 166 -16.35 4.38 -13.57
C ARG A 166 -15.99 4.26 -15.04
N PRO A 167 -14.70 4.20 -15.42
CA PRO A 167 -14.30 4.03 -16.80
C PRO A 167 -15.16 2.90 -17.31
N GLN A 168 -16.16 3.24 -18.12
CA GLN A 168 -17.27 2.34 -18.43
C GLN A 168 -16.57 1.19 -19.10
N GLY A 169 -16.51 0.06 -18.36
CA GLY A 169 -15.37 -0.84 -18.36
C GLY A 169 -14.84 -0.90 -19.76
N ARG A 170 -13.57 -0.47 -19.99
CA ARG A 170 -12.89 -0.62 -21.29
C ARG A 170 -13.51 -1.88 -21.83
N PRO A 171 -14.27 -1.84 -22.96
CA PRO A 171 -14.97 -3.02 -23.43
C PRO A 171 -13.92 -4.10 -23.25
N GLN A 172 -14.26 -5.18 -22.54
CA GLN A 172 -13.43 -6.35 -22.68
C GLN A 172 -13.41 -6.51 -24.19
N GLN A 173 -12.38 -5.96 -24.85
CA GLN A 173 -11.68 -6.59 -25.90
C GLN A 173 -11.52 -7.92 -25.24
N THR A 174 -12.48 -8.78 -25.53
CA THR A 174 -12.34 -10.20 -25.75
C THR A 174 -10.96 -10.25 -26.31
N ARG A 175 -10.00 -10.31 -25.40
CA ARG A 175 -8.60 -10.43 -25.73
C ARG A 175 -8.70 -11.66 -26.58
N PRO A 176 -8.53 -11.57 -27.91
CA PRO A 176 -8.76 -12.71 -28.77
C PRO A 176 -7.96 -13.78 -28.07
N GLN A 177 -8.65 -14.77 -27.47
CA GLN A 177 -7.95 -15.91 -26.93
C GLN A 177 -7.11 -16.31 -28.11
N PRO A 178 -5.76 -16.25 -28.02
CA PRO A 178 -4.94 -16.55 -29.17
C PRO A 178 -5.42 -17.92 -29.62
N GLY A 179 -6.18 -17.92 -30.72
CA GLY A 179 -6.90 -19.09 -31.19
C GLY A 179 -5.84 -20.15 -31.29
N GLY A 180 -6.08 -21.27 -30.60
CA GLY A 180 -5.08 -22.27 -30.28
C GLY A 180 -4.08 -22.42 -31.41
N ARG A 181 -2.92 -21.76 -31.28
CA ARG A 181 -1.77 -22.14 -32.07
C ARG A 181 -1.46 -23.54 -31.55
N PRO A 182 -1.60 -24.60 -32.37
CA PRO A 182 -1.08 -25.90 -32.01
C PRO A 182 0.40 -25.64 -31.71
N SER A 183 0.83 -25.90 -30.49
CA SER A 183 2.25 -25.83 -30.16
C SER A 183 2.89 -26.99 -30.94
N PRO A 184 3.73 -26.75 -31.97
CA PRO A 184 4.21 -27.83 -32.84
C PRO A 184 5.05 -28.87 -32.10
N ASP A 185 5.57 -28.52 -30.92
CA ASP A 185 6.51 -29.33 -30.15
C ASP A 185 5.97 -29.80 -28.79
N ARG A 186 4.65 -29.95 -28.63
CA ARG A 186 4.12 -30.67 -27.46
C ARG A 186 3.90 -32.13 -27.86
N PRO A 187 4.82 -33.06 -27.53
CA PRO A 187 4.54 -34.49 -27.69
C PRO A 187 3.24 -34.78 -26.94
N ASP A 188 2.34 -35.50 -27.61
CA ASP A 188 1.01 -35.88 -27.15
C ASP A 188 1.00 -36.12 -25.65
N ARG A 189 0.54 -35.12 -24.90
CA ARG A 189 0.29 -35.32 -23.49
C ARG A 189 -1.01 -36.11 -23.46
N PRO A 190 -1.00 -37.41 -23.10
CA PRO A 190 -2.22 -38.20 -23.08
C PRO A 190 -3.26 -37.45 -22.26
N GLN A 191 -4.41 -37.20 -22.87
CA GLN A 191 -5.53 -36.60 -22.15
C GLN A 191 -5.81 -37.49 -20.96
N ARG A 192 -5.52 -36.98 -19.76
CA ARG A 192 -5.74 -37.71 -18.54
C ARG A 192 -7.24 -38.03 -18.46
N PRO A 193 -7.65 -39.30 -18.43
CA PRO A 193 -9.05 -39.67 -18.43
C PRO A 193 -9.76 -39.01 -17.24
N PRO A 194 -11.06 -38.66 -17.37
CA PRO A 194 -11.81 -37.96 -16.33
C PRO A 194 -11.74 -38.64 -14.95
N SER A 195 -11.59 -39.98 -14.94
CA SER A 195 -11.46 -40.82 -13.74
C SER A 195 -10.18 -40.59 -12.93
N GLU A 196 -9.15 -39.98 -13.51
CA GLU A 196 -7.87 -39.68 -12.82
C GLU A 196 -7.76 -38.23 -12.33
N ARG A 197 -8.81 -37.42 -12.52
CA ARG A 197 -8.89 -36.10 -11.86
C ARG A 197 -9.08 -36.36 -10.37
N ARG A 198 -7.97 -36.32 -9.62
CA ARG A 198 -7.98 -36.37 -8.16
C ARG A 198 -9.05 -35.41 -7.64
N SER A 199 -9.92 -35.92 -6.78
CA SER A 199 -11.01 -35.13 -6.22
C SER A 199 -10.42 -33.90 -5.50
N LEU A 200 -11.18 -32.81 -5.49
CA LEU A 200 -10.77 -31.60 -4.78
C LEU A 200 -10.51 -31.90 -3.30
N ASP A 201 -11.22 -32.87 -2.73
CA ASP A 201 -11.04 -33.36 -1.36
C ASP A 201 -9.69 -34.05 -1.13
N ASP A 202 -9.14 -34.78 -2.11
CA ASP A 202 -7.79 -35.36 -2.03
C ASP A 202 -6.69 -34.29 -2.08
N LEU A 203 -6.94 -33.18 -2.78
CA LEU A 203 -6.02 -32.03 -2.78
C LEU A 203 -6.04 -31.28 -1.45
N ILE A 204 -7.21 -31.13 -0.83
CA ILE A 204 -7.37 -30.48 0.47
C ILE A 204 -6.72 -31.33 1.58
N LYS A 205 -6.84 -32.67 1.52
CA LYS A 205 -6.20 -33.58 2.49
C LYS A 205 -4.67 -33.64 2.39
N ARG A 206 -4.06 -33.31 1.24
CA ARG A 206 -2.60 -33.33 1.07
C ARG A 206 -1.89 -32.04 1.51
N GLY A 207 -2.63 -31.06 2.03
CA GLY A 207 -2.09 -29.76 2.42
C GLY A 207 -1.13 -29.73 3.61
N ASP A 208 -0.90 -30.85 4.32
CA ASP A 208 -0.26 -30.79 5.65
C ASP A 208 1.06 -31.55 5.82
N SER A 209 1.64 -32.15 4.78
CA SER A 209 2.91 -32.88 4.97
C SER A 209 3.69 -33.05 3.66
N GLY A 210 4.51 -32.04 3.35
CA GLY A 210 5.38 -32.03 2.16
C GLY A 210 6.77 -31.45 2.44
N GLY A 211 7.28 -31.60 3.65
CA GLY A 211 8.69 -31.35 3.99
C GLY A 211 9.55 -32.56 3.61
N GLY A 212 9.70 -32.83 2.32
CA GLY A 212 10.55 -33.89 1.81
C GLY A 212 11.94 -33.37 1.45
N ASP A 213 12.93 -33.83 2.20
CA ASP A 213 14.34 -34.06 1.85
C ASP A 213 14.85 -33.33 0.60
N ARG A 214 15.43 -32.15 0.81
CA ARG A 214 16.36 -31.58 -0.16
C ARG A 214 17.77 -32.13 0.13
N PRO A 215 18.46 -32.70 -0.87
CA PRO A 215 19.81 -33.20 -0.68
C PRO A 215 20.76 -32.06 -0.24
N PRO A 216 21.83 -32.38 0.52
CA PRO A 216 22.84 -31.40 0.91
C PRO A 216 23.41 -30.77 -0.34
N ARG A 217 23.27 -29.45 -0.49
CA ARG A 217 23.91 -28.74 -1.60
C ARG A 217 25.40 -28.67 -1.33
N ASP A 218 26.16 -29.37 -2.16
CA ASP A 218 27.59 -29.28 -2.24
C ASP A 218 28.05 -27.81 -2.31
N ARG A 219 29.06 -27.53 -1.49
CA ARG A 219 29.68 -26.22 -1.28
C ARG A 219 30.10 -25.62 -2.62
N VAL A 220 29.45 -24.53 -3.03
CA VAL A 220 29.98 -23.66 -4.08
C VAL A 220 31.21 -22.95 -3.51
N PRO A 221 32.39 -22.99 -4.19
CA PRO A 221 33.58 -22.30 -3.73
C PRO A 221 33.33 -20.80 -3.58
N GLN A 222 33.76 -20.23 -2.45
CA GLN A 222 33.70 -18.79 -2.24
C GLN A 222 34.51 -18.08 -3.32
N ARG A 223 33.88 -17.10 -3.97
CA ARG A 223 34.54 -16.25 -4.95
C ARG A 223 35.58 -15.38 -4.23
N PRO A 224 36.83 -15.32 -4.70
CA PRO A 224 37.86 -14.51 -4.05
C PRO A 224 37.50 -13.02 -4.04
N PRO A 225 37.99 -12.27 -3.04
CA PRO A 225 37.76 -10.83 -2.91
C PRO A 225 38.24 -10.09 -4.16
N ARG A 226 37.48 -9.09 -4.60
CA ARG A 226 37.91 -8.19 -5.68
C ARG A 226 38.91 -7.20 -5.12
N GLU A 227 40.07 -7.11 -5.75
CA GLU A 227 41.07 -6.08 -5.45
C GLU A 227 40.52 -4.68 -5.80
N PRO A 228 40.87 -3.66 -4.99
CA PRO A 228 40.49 -2.28 -5.24
C PRO A 228 41.17 -1.76 -6.51
N LYS A 229 40.43 -0.96 -7.29
CA LYS A 229 40.97 -0.25 -8.45
C LYS A 229 41.98 0.81 -7.99
N PRO A 230 43.12 0.96 -8.68
CA PRO A 230 44.03 2.07 -8.43
C PRO A 230 43.39 3.40 -8.83
N GLU A 231 43.72 4.43 -8.06
CA GLU A 231 43.32 5.84 -8.23
C GLU A 231 44.02 6.51 -9.43
#